data_AF-A0A1D8TKA5-F1
#
_entry.id   AF-A0A1D8TKA5-F1
#
_cell.length_a   1.000
_cell.length_b   1.000
_cell.length_c   1.000
_cell.angle_alpha   90.00
_cell.angle_beta   90.00
_cell.angle_gamma   90.00
#
_symmetry.space_group_name_H-M   'P 1'
#
loop_
_entity.id
_entity.type
_entity.pdbx_description
1 polymer ?
#
loop_
_entity_poly.entity_id
_entity_poly.type
_entity_poly.pdbx_seq_one_letter_code
_entity_poly.pdbx_strand_id
1 'polypeptide(L)' 'MTVQEYPPGGTLLVITRFRDTDTEPDGPPWPLSDTELAYFQELGLQEIRRDTIPESEDDPIQRLRIEYTRHGS' A
#
# COMPACT_ATOMS: atom_id res chain seq x y z
N MET A 1 -29.99 8.58 11.99
CA MET A 1 -29.01 7.59 11.50
C MET A 1 -28.75 7.93 10.05
N THR A 2 -27.64 8.59 9.75
CA THR A 2 -27.32 9.02 8.36
C THR A 2 -26.38 7.99 7.78
N VAL A 3 -26.85 7.22 6.80
CA VAL A 3 -26.00 6.36 5.99
C VAL A 3 -25.38 7.25 4.93
N GLN A 4 -24.05 7.36 4.89
CA GLN A 4 -23.33 8.08 3.85
C GLN A 4 -22.72 7.04 2.92
N GLU A 5 -23.31 6.86 1.74
CA GLU A 5 -22.77 6.00 0.70
C GLU A 5 -21.56 6.66 0.06
N TYR A 6 -20.42 5.95 0.02
CA TYR A 6 -19.28 6.34 -0.80
C TYR A 6 -19.59 5.99 -2.26
N PRO A 7 -19.18 6.82 -3.24
CA PRO A 7 -19.36 6.48 -4.63
C PRO A 7 -18.62 5.16 -4.94
N PRO A 8 -19.22 4.24 -5.69
CA PRO A 8 -18.50 3.08 -6.22
C PRO A 8 -17.32 3.57 -7.06
N GLY A 9 -16.14 2.95 -6.89
CA GLY A 9 -14.92 3.37 -7.59
C GLY A 9 -13.97 4.29 -6.82
N GLY A 10 -14.01 4.30 -5.49
CA GLY A 10 -13.06 5.07 -4.67
C GLY A 10 -11.60 4.66 -4.86
N THR A 11 -10.68 5.63 -4.75
CA THR A 11 -9.22 5.41 -4.74
C THR A 11 -8.71 5.25 -3.31
N LEU A 12 -7.98 4.17 -3.04
CA LEU A 12 -7.22 3.96 -1.80
C LEU A 12 -5.79 4.43 -2.02
N LEU A 13 -5.31 5.38 -1.22
CA LEU A 13 -3.92 5.80 -1.17
C LEU A 13 -3.22 5.17 0.03
N VAL A 14 -2.19 4.36 -0.23
CA VAL A 14 -1.33 3.72 0.78
C VAL A 14 0.03 4.43 0.77
N ILE A 15 0.45 4.93 1.94
CA ILE A 15 1.81 5.43 2.16
C ILE A 15 2.42 4.58 3.26
N THR A 16 3.49 3.86 2.94
CA THR A 16 4.11 2.91 3.88
C THR A 16 5.62 2.87 3.71
N ARG A 17 6.32 2.41 4.75
CA ARG A 17 7.69 1.93 4.57
C ARG A 17 7.65 0.58 3.87
N PHE A 18 8.66 0.30 3.07
CA PHE A 18 8.78 -0.89 2.27
C PHE A 18 10.13 -1.55 2.52
N ARG A 19 10.10 -2.87 2.61
CA ARG A 19 11.27 -3.74 2.66
C ARG A 19 11.22 -4.67 1.45
N ASP A 20 12.36 -4.86 0.80
CA ASP A 20 12.51 -5.76 -0.34
C ASP A 20 12.61 -7.25 0.08
N THR A 21 12.24 -7.57 1.33
CA THR A 21 12.35 -8.91 1.91
C THR A 21 11.05 -9.30 2.62
N ASP A 22 10.71 -10.58 2.59
CA ASP A 22 9.60 -11.13 3.38
C ASP A 22 10.00 -11.52 4.82
N THR A 23 11.23 -11.23 5.23
CA THR A 23 11.68 -11.47 6.60
C THR A 23 10.84 -10.65 7.58
N GLU A 24 10.67 -11.16 8.80
CA GLU A 24 9.94 -10.45 9.86
C GLU A 24 10.57 -9.05 10.06
N PRO A 25 9.77 -7.97 9.95
CA PRO A 25 10.30 -6.62 10.07
C PRO A 25 10.53 -6.22 11.53
N ASP A 26 11.67 -5.58 11.80
CA ASP A 26 11.86 -4.80 13.03
C ASP A 26 10.99 -3.52 12.97
N GLY A 27 10.36 -3.13 14.08
CA GLY A 27 9.57 -1.90 14.10
C GLY A 27 8.59 -1.80 15.27
N PRO A 28 8.10 -0.59 15.57
CA PRO A 28 7.45 0.28 14.57
C PRO A 28 8.29 1.42 13.96
N PRO A 29 7.88 1.95 12.78
CA PRO A 29 6.81 1.43 11.92
C PRO A 29 7.25 0.15 11.20
N TRP A 30 6.39 -0.87 11.16
CA TRP A 30 6.64 -2.13 10.45
C TRP A 30 6.57 -1.88 8.93
N PRO A 31 7.71 -1.86 8.19
CA PRO A 31 7.66 -1.79 6.73
C PRO A 31 6.87 -2.97 6.17
N LEU A 32 6.23 -2.80 5.01
CA LEU A 32 5.54 -3.88 4.30
C LEU A 32 6.42 -4.49 3.20
N SER A 33 6.24 -5.77 2.92
CA SER A 33 6.83 -6.48 1.78
C SER A 33 5.88 -6.48 0.57
N ASP A 34 6.38 -6.92 -0.59
CA ASP A 34 5.52 -7.11 -1.76
C ASP A 34 4.43 -8.16 -1.53
N THR A 35 4.70 -9.22 -0.75
CA THR A 35 3.70 -10.23 -0.42
C THR A 35 2.55 -9.64 0.40
N GLU A 36 2.86 -8.79 1.38
CA GLU A 36 1.84 -8.10 2.18
C GLU A 36 1.06 -7.08 1.34
N LEU A 37 1.71 -6.40 0.41
CA LEU A 37 1.06 -5.48 -0.53
C LEU A 37 0.18 -6.22 -1.55
N ALA A 38 0.54 -7.43 -1.95
CA ALA A 38 -0.25 -8.26 -2.86
C ALA A 38 -1.61 -8.64 -2.24
N TYR A 39 -1.72 -8.70 -0.91
CA TYR A 39 -2.98 -8.97 -0.22
C TYR A 39 -4.08 -7.95 -0.55
N PHE A 40 -3.72 -6.70 -0.86
CA PHE A 40 -4.70 -5.71 -1.32
C PHE A 40 -5.37 -6.13 -2.63
N GLN A 41 -4.62 -6.77 -3.53
CA GLN A 41 -5.15 -7.28 -4.80
C GLN A 41 -6.10 -8.46 -4.60
N GLU A 42 -5.82 -9.32 -3.62
CA GLU A 42 -6.73 -10.41 -3.22
C GLU A 42 -8.06 -9.87 -2.67
N LEU A 43 -8.06 -8.68 -2.07
CA LEU A 43 -9.27 -7.96 -1.63
C LEU A 43 -10.04 -7.28 -2.78
N GLY A 44 -9.61 -7.46 -4.02
CA GLY A 44 -10.23 -6.89 -5.21
C GLY A 44 -9.83 -5.44 -5.49
N LEU A 45 -8.70 -4.98 -4.94
CA LEU A 45 -8.13 -3.68 -5.23
C LEU A 45 -7.12 -3.79 -6.37
N GLN A 46 -7.27 -2.99 -7.41
CA GLN A 46 -6.29 -2.92 -8.48
C GLN A 46 -5.28 -1.82 -8.20
N GLU A 47 -3.99 -2.16 -8.15
CA GLU A 47 -2.91 -1.17 -8.10
C GLU A 47 -2.90 -0.36 -9.41
N ILE A 48 -3.00 0.96 -9.30
CA ILE A 48 -3.01 1.88 -10.45
C ILE A 48 -1.73 2.71 -10.56
N ARG A 49 -1.04 2.92 -9.44
CA ARG A 49 0.22 3.67 -9.40
C ARG A 49 1.05 3.27 -8.18
N ARG A 50 2.35 3.14 -8.36
CA ARG A 50 3.34 2.94 -7.30
C ARG A 50 4.50 3.88 -7.54
N ASP A 51 4.75 4.77 -6.59
CA ASP A 51 5.93 5.62 -6.56
C ASP A 51 6.83 5.17 -5.40
N THR A 52 8.10 4.92 -5.70
CA THR A 52 9.13 4.60 -4.69
C THR A 52 9.94 5.85 -4.39
N ILE A 53 9.97 6.23 -3.12
CA ILE A 53 10.70 7.39 -2.62
C ILE A 53 11.79 6.84 -1.68
N PRO A 54 13.08 6.99 -2.01
CA PRO A 54 14.14 6.59 -1.08
C PRO A 54 14.05 7.46 0.20
N GLU A 55 14.13 6.84 1.39
CA GLU A 55 14.22 7.60 2.66
C GLU A 55 15.61 8.25 2.79
N SER A 56 16.67 7.60 2.29
CA SER A 56 18.05 8.09 2.17
C SER A 56 18.81 7.26 1.12
N GLU A 57 19.97 7.73 0.64
CA GLU A 57 20.75 7.03 -0.41
C GLU A 57 21.30 5.67 0.06
N ASP A 58 21.56 5.51 1.36
CA ASP A 58 22.16 4.30 1.95
C ASP A 58 21.17 3.40 2.71
N ASP A 59 19.88 3.76 2.75
CA ASP A 59 18.89 3.03 3.55
C ASP A 59 18.14 1.99 2.70
N PRO A 60 18.13 0.69 3.11
CA PRO A 60 17.38 -0.34 2.39
C PRO A 60 15.87 -0.15 2.52
N ILE A 61 15.41 0.65 3.48
CA ILE A 61 14.00 0.94 3.68
C ILE A 61 13.57 2.11 2.79
N GLN A 62 12.60 1.83 1.93
CA GLN A 62 12.04 2.81 1.02
C GLN A 62 10.67 3.26 1.53
N ARG A 63 10.20 4.41 1.07
CA ARG A 63 8.81 4.82 1.26
C ARG A 63 8.06 4.58 -0.04
N LEU A 64 7.00 3.79 0.03
CA LEU A 64 6.08 3.61 -1.09
C LEU A 64 4.88 4.54 -0.94
N ARG A 65 4.46 5.07 -2.09
CA ARG A 65 3.17 5.71 -2.28
C ARG A 65 2.42 4.92 -3.35
N ILE A 66 1.38 4.20 -2.95
CA ILE A 66 0.64 3.32 -3.83
C ILE A 66 -0.82 3.78 -3.90
N GLU A 67 -1.34 3.91 -5.11
CA GLU A 67 -2.74 4.16 -5.35
C GLU A 67 -3.39 2.86 -5.84
N TYR A 68 -4.52 2.50 -5.24
CA TYR A 68 -5.37 1.40 -5.66
C TYR A 68 -6.77 1.91 -6.00
N THR A 69 -7.47 1.23 -6.90
CA THR A 69 -8.90 1.44 -7.15
C THR A 69 -9.67 0.16 -6.89
N ARG A 70 -10.92 0.30 -6.42
CA ARG A 70 -11.87 -0.81 -6.37
C ARG A 70 -12.83 -0.68 -7.53
N HIS A 71 -12.82 -1.60 -8.48
CA HIS A 71 -13.88 -1.66 -9.48
C HIS A 71 -15.19 -1.95 -8.77
N GLY A 72 -16.22 -1.15 -9.06
CA GLY A 72 -17.56 -1.36 -8.52
C GLY A 72 -18.06 -2.72 -9.00
N SER A 73 -18.27 -3.64 -8.07
CA SER A 73 -18.93 -4.93 -8.29
C SER A 73 -20.43 -4.75 -8.52
#